data_AF-A0A7R9JJ03-F1
#
_entry.id   AF-A0A7R9JJ03-F1
#
_cell.length_a   1.000
_cell.length_b   1.000
_cell.length_c   1.000
_cell.angle_alpha   90.00
_cell.angle_beta   90.00
_cell.angle_gamma   90.00
#
_symmetry.space_group_name_H-M   'P 1'
#
loop_
_entity.id
_entity.type
_entity.pdbx_description
1 polymer ?
#
loop_
_entity_poly.entity_id
_entity_poly.type
_entity_poly.pdbx_seq_one_letter_code
_entity_poly.pdbx_strand_id
1 'polypeptide(L)'
;NCFRDESVSAEYQATVTDLVGYVNSWSACQNYRRQHGDVNTANILSHFQDEIMQTIGASSAPDDTAITIQYKYFLLMGRKPLGLQ
;
A
#
# COMPACT_ATOMS: atom_id res chain seq x y z
N ASN A 1 0.05 -11.31 -32.13
CA ASN A 1 -0.06 -11.06 -30.68
C ASN A 1 0.89 -9.95 -30.28
N CYS A 2 0.38 -8.73 -30.14
CA CYS A 2 1.16 -7.57 -29.68
C CYS A 2 0.73 -7.30 -28.23
N PHE A 3 1.39 -7.94 -27.27
CA PHE A 3 1.29 -7.59 -25.85
C PHE A 3 2.49 -6.71 -25.52
N ARG A 4 2.24 -5.52 -24.97
CA ARG A 4 3.27 -4.62 -24.47
C ARG A 4 3.22 -4.67 -22.95
N ASP A 5 4.29 -5.15 -22.34
CA ASP A 5 4.47 -5.16 -20.90
C ASP A 5 5.24 -3.89 -20.51
N GLU A 6 4.59 -3.03 -19.73
CA GLU A 6 5.17 -1.80 -19.20
C GLU A 6 5.16 -1.88 -17.67
N SER A 7 6.34 -2.12 -17.09
CA SER A 7 6.58 -2.04 -15.65
C SER A 7 7.04 -0.62 -15.29
N VAL A 8 6.28 0.06 -14.43
CA VAL A 8 6.48 1.46 -14.06
C VAL A 8 6.31 1.63 -12.55
N SER A 9 6.83 2.73 -12.00
CA SER A 9 6.56 3.12 -10.62
C SER A 9 5.81 4.45 -10.53
N ALA A 10 4.94 4.57 -9.54
CA ALA A 10 4.34 5.83 -9.10
C ALA A 10 4.86 6.18 -7.71
N GLU A 11 5.07 7.47 -7.47
CA GLU A 11 5.42 8.00 -6.16
C GLU A 11 4.23 8.75 -5.58
N TYR A 12 4.03 8.63 -4.27
CA TYR A 12 2.95 9.29 -3.55
C TYR A 12 3.51 9.88 -2.25
N GLN A 13 3.26 11.16 -2.02
CA GLN A 13 3.63 11.84 -0.77
C GLN A 13 2.53 11.61 0.26
N ALA A 14 2.91 11.13 1.43
CA ALA A 14 1.98 10.72 2.49
C ALA A 14 2.61 10.93 3.87
N THR A 15 1.81 10.77 4.92
CA THR A 15 2.30 10.66 6.29
C THR A 15 2.45 9.18 6.69
N VAL A 16 3.12 8.91 7.82
CA VAL A 16 3.16 7.54 8.37
C VAL A 16 1.74 7.06 8.73
N THR A 17 0.88 7.93 9.24
CA THR A 17 -0.52 7.60 9.54
C THR A 17 -1.30 7.23 8.28
N ASP A 18 -1.10 7.93 7.18
CA ASP A 18 -1.72 7.59 5.89
C ASP A 18 -1.30 6.20 5.42
N LEU A 19 -0.02 5.83 5.60
CA LEU A 19 0.47 4.49 5.26
C LEU A 19 -0.17 3.40 6.12
N VAL A 20 -0.30 3.63 7.44
CA VAL A 20 -0.99 2.70 8.34
C VAL A 20 -2.46 2.54 7.95
N GLY A 21 -3.12 3.66 7.62
CA GLY A 21 -4.49 3.66 7.10
C GLY A 21 -4.62 2.88 5.80
N TYR A 22 -3.67 3.04 4.87
CA TYR A 22 -3.62 2.28 3.63
C TYR A 22 -3.46 0.78 3.88
N VAL A 23 -2.53 0.36 4.75
CA VAL A 23 -2.35 -1.06 5.13
C VAL A 23 -3.60 -1.63 5.80
N ASN A 24 -4.27 -0.84 6.64
CA ASN A 24 -5.53 -1.23 7.25
C ASN A 24 -6.64 -1.52 6.22
N SER A 25 -6.60 -0.87 5.05
CA SER A 25 -7.55 -1.12 3.96
C SER A 25 -7.29 -2.43 3.19
N TRP A 26 -6.13 -3.08 3.37
CA TRP A 26 -5.78 -4.30 2.65
C TRP A 26 -6.71 -5.45 3.01
N SER A 27 -7.09 -6.24 2.01
CA SER A 27 -7.90 -7.45 2.21
C SER A 27 -7.26 -8.43 3.20
N ALA A 28 -5.92 -8.52 3.22
CA ALA A 28 -5.18 -9.31 4.20
C ALA A 28 -5.39 -8.80 5.64
N CYS A 29 -5.32 -7.48 5.86
CA CYS A 29 -5.58 -6.88 7.18
C CYS A 29 -7.04 -7.09 7.59
N GLN A 30 -7.99 -6.92 6.67
CA GLN A 30 -9.42 -7.18 6.92
C GLN A 30 -9.70 -8.65 7.26
N ASN A 31 -9.02 -9.58 6.60
CA ASN A 31 -9.12 -11.00 6.91
C ASN A 31 -8.50 -11.35 8.27
N TYR A 32 -7.34 -10.77 8.58
CA TYR A 32 -6.71 -10.91 9.89
C TYR A 32 -7.64 -10.41 11.00
N ARG A 33 -8.26 -9.23 10.80
CA ARG A 33 -9.26 -8.68 11.72
C ARG A 33 -10.44 -9.60 11.95
N ARG A 34 -10.97 -10.24 10.90
CA ARG A 34 -12.06 -11.22 11.04
C ARG A 34 -11.66 -12.45 11.85
N GLN A 35 -10.40 -12.89 11.76
CA GLN A 35 -9.90 -14.09 12.43
C GLN A 35 -9.46 -13.82 13.88
N HIS A 36 -8.92 -12.63 14.15
CA HIS A 36 -8.23 -12.31 15.40
C HIS A 36 -8.89 -11.15 16.19
N GLY A 37 -9.87 -10.47 15.62
CA GLY A 37 -10.61 -9.37 16.25
C GLY A 37 -9.92 -8.01 16.11
N ASP A 38 -10.65 -6.97 16.51
CA ASP A 38 -10.23 -5.57 16.36
C ASP A 38 -9.03 -5.23 17.25
N VAL A 39 -8.98 -5.74 18.48
CA VAL A 39 -7.87 -5.43 19.42
C VAL A 39 -6.53 -5.93 18.89
N ASN A 40 -6.46 -7.18 18.43
CA ASN A 40 -5.22 -7.72 17.87
C ASN A 40 -4.80 -7.00 16.59
N THR A 41 -5.78 -6.58 15.79
CA THR A 41 -5.51 -5.79 14.57
C THR A 41 -5.02 -4.39 14.89
N ALA A 42 -5.58 -3.73 15.90
CA ALA A 42 -5.11 -2.43 16.35
C ALA A 42 -3.68 -2.53 16.90
N ASN A 43 -3.37 -3.57 17.67
CA ASN A 43 -2.04 -3.79 18.23
C ASN A 43 -0.98 -4.00 17.14
N ILE A 44 -1.26 -4.82 16.12
CA ILE A 44 -0.29 -5.05 15.02
C ILE A 44 -0.10 -3.80 14.16
N LEU A 45 -1.15 -3.02 13.91
CA LEU A 45 -1.04 -1.75 13.18
C LEU A 45 -0.29 -0.69 13.98
N SER A 46 -0.47 -0.64 15.30
CA SER A 46 0.31 0.24 16.19
C SER A 46 1.78 -0.15 16.19
N HIS A 47 2.08 -1.45 16.34
CA HIS A 47 3.46 -1.95 16.29
C HIS A 47 4.13 -1.62 14.95
N PHE A 48 3.41 -1.82 13.84
CA PHE A 48 3.89 -1.46 12.52
C PHE A 48 4.21 0.04 12.39
N GLN A 49 3.36 0.92 12.92
CA GLN A 49 3.61 2.35 12.96
C GLN A 49 4.87 2.69 13.75
N ASP A 50 5.02 2.12 14.94
CA ASP A 50 6.16 2.37 15.83
C ASP A 50 7.47 1.90 15.19
N GLU A 51 7.48 0.74 14.54
CA GLU A 51 8.64 0.22 13.81
C GLU A 51 9.04 1.13 12.64
N ILE A 52 8.08 1.66 11.89
CA ILE A 52 8.38 2.63 10.82
C ILE A 52 9.03 3.87 11.42
N MET A 53 8.40 4.47 12.44
CA MET A 53 8.89 5.69 13.10
C MET A 53 10.30 5.52 13.67
N GLN A 54 10.57 4.37 14.29
CA GLN A 54 11.89 4.02 14.79
C GLN A 54 12.90 3.84 13.66
N THR A 55 12.53 3.16 12.57
CA THR A 55 13.42 2.87 11.44
C THR A 55 13.86 4.14 10.72
N ILE A 56 12.96 5.10 10.53
CA ILE A 56 13.27 6.38 9.90
C ILE A 56 13.90 7.40 10.87
N GLY A 57 13.90 7.10 12.18
CA GLY A 57 14.46 7.97 13.21
C GLY A 57 13.69 9.27 13.41
N ALA A 58 12.37 9.26 13.13
CA ALA A 58 11.55 10.45 13.27
C ALA A 58 11.23 10.73 14.75
N SER A 59 11.38 12.01 15.15
CA SER A 59 10.99 12.49 16.49
C SER A 59 9.63 13.22 16.49
N SER A 60 9.06 13.45 15.31
CA SER A 60 7.73 14.03 15.11
C SER A 60 6.61 13.03 15.38
N ALA A 61 5.37 13.52 15.47
CA ALA A 61 4.19 12.64 15.51
C ALA A 61 4.01 11.91 14.16
N PRO A 62 3.40 10.71 14.14
CA PRO A 62 3.14 9.96 12.90
C PRO A 62 2.34 10.75 11.85
N ASP A 63 1.40 11.59 12.29
CA ASP A 63 0.57 12.47 11.45
C ASP A 63 1.38 13.57 10.76
N ASP A 64 2.52 13.96 11.34
CA ASP A 64 3.38 15.04 10.80
C ASP A 64 4.61 14.49 10.07
N THR A 65 4.81 13.17 10.12
CA THR A 65 6.01 12.53 9.58
C THR A 65 5.81 12.18 8.11
N ALA A 66 6.29 13.04 7.23
CA ALA A 66 6.18 12.86 5.79
C ALA A 66 7.10 11.73 5.26
N ILE A 67 6.55 10.92 4.38
CA ILE A 67 7.23 9.83 3.68
C ILE A 67 6.82 9.83 2.20
N THR A 68 7.70 9.31 1.34
CA THR A 68 7.38 9.04 -0.06
C THR A 68 7.19 7.54 -0.26
N ILE A 69 5.99 7.14 -0.71
CA ILE A 69 5.65 5.75 -0.98
C ILE A 69 5.80 5.49 -2.48
N GLN A 70 6.60 4.49 -2.84
CA GLN A 70 6.80 4.08 -4.24
C GLN A 70 6.00 2.80 -4.53
N TYR A 71 5.05 2.88 -5.46
CA TYR A 71 4.24 1.76 -5.92
C TYR A 71 4.72 1.28 -7.29
N LYS A 72 5.05 0.00 -7.41
CA LYS A 72 5.32 -0.62 -8.71
C LYS A 72 4.03 -1.16 -9.30
N TYR A 73 3.78 -0.88 -10.56
CA TYR A 73 2.63 -1.41 -11.30
C TYR A 73 3.08 -1.89 -12.67
N PHE A 74 2.30 -2.83 -13.22
CA PHE A 74 2.44 -3.30 -14.59
C PHE A 74 1.11 -3.09 -15.31
N LEU A 75 1.16 -2.66 -16.57
CA LEU A 75 -0.01 -2.53 -17.42
C LEU A 75 0.07 -3.55 -18.55
N LEU A 76 -0.95 -4.39 -18.64
CA LEU A 76 -1.15 -5.29 -19.78
C LEU A 76 -2.25 -4.71 -20.66
N MET A 77 -1.86 -4.16 -21.81
CA MET A 77 -2.79 -3.59 -22.77
C MET A 77 -2.94 -4.52 -23.99
N GLY A 78 -4.19 -4.84 -24.33
CA GLY A 78 -4.55 -5.62 -25.51
C GLY A 78 -5.47 -4.83 -26.43
N ARG A 79 -5.19 -4.83 -27.73
CA ARG A 79 -6.10 -4.27 -28.73
C ARG A 79 -7.14 -5.32 -29.11
N LYS A 80 -8.43 -4.96 -29.02
CA LYS A 80 -9.51 -5.80 -29.54
C LYS A 80 -9.27 -6.06 -31.05
N PRO A 81 -9.26 -7.32 -31.50
CA PRO A 81 -9.15 -7.60 -32.93
C PRO A 81 -10.37 -7.05 -33.67
N LEU A 82 -10.15 -6.44 -34.84
CA LEU A 82 -11.22 -6.15 -35.78
C LEU A 82 -11.69 -7.51 -36.29
N GLY A 83 -12.92 -7.91 -35.96
CA GLY A 83 -13.46 -9.19 -36.40
C GLY A 83 -13.35 -9.30 -37.92
N LEU A 84 -12.72 -10.37 -38.41
CA LEU A 84 -12.91 -10.82 -39.79
C LEU A 84 -14.34 -11.35 -39.88
N GLN A 85 -15.15 -10.71 -40.73
CA GLN A 85 -16.31 -11.36 -41.36
C GLN A 85 -15.83 -12.50 -42.25
#